data_AF-A0A257L061-F1
#
_entry.id   AF-A0A257L061-F1
#
_cell.length_a   1.000
_cell.length_b   1.000
_cell.length_c   1.000
_cell.angle_alpha   90.00
_cell.angle_beta   90.00
_cell.angle_gamma   90.00
#
_symmetry.space_group_name_H-M   'P 1'
#
loop_
_entity.id
_entity.type
_entity.pdbx_description
1 polymer ?
#
loop_
_entity_poly.entity_id
_entity_poly.type
_entity_poly.pdbx_seq_one_letter_code
_entity_poly.pdbx_strand_id
1 'polypeptide(L)'
;GVPSRPASPAAPVAAEPIDLPALRAALLALRPLLLSHDTAAIDQIDHDRAVLQQGPQPLYATLSAQARAFAFGPALALLDEALAALDAR
;
A
#
# COMPACT_ATOMS: atom_id res chain seq x y z
N GLY A 1 6.96 46.90 -18.02
CA GLY A 1 7.27 45.62 -17.34
C GLY A 1 6.02 45.18 -16.61
N VAL A 2 5.46 44.03 -16.97
CA VAL A 2 4.29 43.47 -16.27
C VAL A 2 4.75 42.73 -15.02
N PRO A 3 4.15 42.95 -13.84
CA PRO A 3 4.58 42.32 -12.60
C PRO A 3 4.21 40.83 -12.59
N SER A 4 5.21 40.00 -12.30
CA SER A 4 5.09 38.57 -12.05
C SER A 4 4.17 38.31 -10.86
N ARG A 5 3.04 37.63 -11.09
CA ARG A 5 2.20 37.08 -10.02
C ARG A 5 2.97 35.93 -9.35
N PRO A 6 3.19 35.94 -8.02
CA PRO A 6 3.72 34.77 -7.35
C PRO A 6 2.67 33.65 -7.42
N ALA A 7 3.07 32.49 -7.95
CA ALA A 7 2.27 31.28 -7.88
C ALA A 7 2.03 30.97 -6.40
N SER A 8 0.76 30.93 -5.99
CA SER A 8 0.37 30.49 -4.65
C SER A 8 0.95 29.09 -4.39
N PRO A 9 1.59 28.85 -3.23
CA PRO A 9 1.98 27.50 -2.84
C PRO A 9 0.70 26.68 -2.74
N ALA A 10 0.63 25.59 -3.52
CA ALA A 10 -0.43 24.60 -3.39
C ALA A 10 -0.51 24.20 -1.90
N ALA A 11 -1.69 24.38 -1.32
CA ALA A 11 -1.94 23.98 0.07
C ALA A 11 -1.47 22.53 0.25
N PRO A 12 -0.83 22.19 1.39
CA PRO A 12 -0.47 20.81 1.66
C PRO A 12 -1.77 20.02 1.61
N VAL A 13 -1.86 19.08 0.66
CA VAL A 13 -2.91 18.08 0.64
C VAL A 13 -2.80 17.41 2.00
N ALA A 14 -3.78 17.67 2.87
CA ALA A 14 -3.84 17.01 4.16
C ALA A 14 -3.84 15.52 3.86
N ALA A 15 -2.75 14.83 4.21
CA ALA A 15 -2.69 13.38 4.09
C ALA A 15 -3.89 12.85 4.88
N GLU A 16 -4.85 12.24 4.17
CA GLU A 16 -6.00 11.64 4.80
C GLU A 16 -5.53 10.73 5.93
N PRO A 17 -6.23 10.73 7.08
CA PRO A 17 -5.87 9.84 8.18
C PRO A 17 -5.85 8.40 7.65
N ILE A 18 -4.72 7.72 7.87
CA ILE A 18 -4.54 6.34 7.44
C ILE A 18 -5.56 5.49 8.19
N ASP A 19 -6.39 4.75 7.46
CA ASP A 19 -7.30 3.78 8.05
C ASP A 19 -6.50 2.51 8.40
N LEU A 20 -5.87 2.53 9.58
CA LEU A 20 -5.06 1.41 10.08
C LEU A 20 -5.87 0.10 10.19
N PRO A 21 -7.12 0.09 10.69
CA PRO A 21 -7.97 -1.10 10.65
C PRO A 21 -8.18 -1.65 9.23
N ALA A 22 -8.50 -0.80 8.25
CA ALA A 22 -8.67 -1.23 6.86
C ALA A 22 -7.36 -1.78 6.27
N LEU A 23 -6.24 -1.12 6.53
CA LEU A 23 -4.92 -1.58 6.08
C LEU A 23 -4.56 -2.94 6.68
N ARG A 24 -4.80 -3.14 7.98
CA ARG A 24 -4.61 -4.43 8.63
C ARG A 24 -5.49 -5.52 8.00
N ALA A 25 -6.76 -5.23 7.73
CA ALA A 25 -7.68 -6.18 7.11
C ALA A 25 -7.23 -6.58 5.70
N ALA A 26 -6.81 -5.61 4.87
CA ALA A 26 -6.29 -5.87 3.52
C ALA A 26 -5.05 -6.78 3.56
N LEU A 27 -4.09 -6.50 4.45
CA LEU A 27 -2.89 -7.33 4.62
C LEU A 27 -3.24 -8.75 5.10
N LEU A 28 -4.18 -8.89 6.03
CA LEU A 28 -4.61 -10.20 6.50
C LEU A 28 -5.34 -11.01 5.42
N ALA A 29 -6.11 -10.36 4.54
CA ALA A 29 -6.77 -11.00 3.40
C ALA A 29 -5.78 -11.51 2.36
N LEU A 30 -4.66 -10.81 2.15
CA LEU A 30 -3.62 -11.19 1.19
C LEU A 30 -2.76 -12.35 1.66
N ARG A 31 -2.52 -12.48 2.96
CA ARG A 31 -1.64 -13.50 3.55
C ARG A 31 -1.93 -14.93 3.08
N PRO A 32 -3.16 -15.47 3.15
CA PRO A 32 -3.44 -16.82 2.69
C PRO A 32 -3.22 -16.99 1.19
N LEU A 33 -3.55 -16.00 0.37
CA LEU A 33 -3.38 -16.04 -1.09
C LEU A 33 -1.90 -16.12 -1.48
N LEU A 34 -1.06 -15.31 -0.81
CA LEU A 34 0.38 -15.36 -1.04
C LEU A 34 1.01 -16.66 -0.51
N LEU A 35 0.54 -17.21 0.62
CA LEU A 35 0.99 -18.51 1.14
C LEU A 35 0.64 -19.67 0.21
N SER A 36 -0.51 -19.62 -0.45
CA SER A 36 -0.93 -20.65 -1.42
C SER A 36 -0.41 -20.40 -2.83
N HIS A 37 0.41 -19.36 -3.05
CA HIS A 37 0.86 -18.94 -4.38
C HIS A 37 -0.30 -18.70 -5.37
N ASP A 38 -1.43 -18.21 -4.85
CA ASP A 38 -2.64 -17.99 -5.62
C ASP A 38 -2.53 -16.65 -6.37
N THR A 39 -2.77 -16.69 -7.69
CA THR A 39 -2.78 -15.49 -8.54
C THR A 39 -3.92 -14.54 -8.22
N ALA A 40 -4.97 -15.01 -7.51
CA ALA A 40 -6.01 -14.14 -6.95
C ALA A 40 -5.44 -13.08 -5.99
N ALA A 41 -4.21 -13.26 -5.47
CA ALA A 41 -3.50 -12.21 -4.75
C ALA A 41 -3.35 -10.93 -5.57
N ILE A 42 -3.17 -11.03 -6.89
CA ILE A 42 -3.03 -9.86 -7.78
C ILE A 42 -4.33 -9.07 -7.80
N ASP A 43 -5.46 -9.76 -7.97
CA ASP A 43 -6.80 -9.13 -7.98
C ASP A 43 -7.13 -8.50 -6.62
N GLN A 44 -6.77 -9.17 -5.52
CA GLN A 44 -6.97 -8.63 -4.17
C GLN A 44 -6.08 -7.39 -3.93
N ILE A 45 -4.82 -7.39 -4.38
CA ILE A 45 -3.94 -6.21 -4.29
C ILE A 45 -4.52 -5.03 -5.07
N ASP A 46 -5.05 -5.29 -6.27
CA ASP A 46 -5.65 -4.25 -7.11
C ASP A 46 -6.97 -3.74 -6.49
N HIS A 47 -7.77 -4.61 -5.87
CA HIS A 47 -8.98 -4.25 -5.13
C HIS A 47 -8.66 -3.34 -3.93
N ASP A 48 -7.65 -3.70 -3.14
CA ASP A 48 -7.24 -2.96 -1.95
C ASP A 48 -6.28 -1.80 -2.25
N ARG A 49 -6.10 -1.44 -3.53
CA ARG A 49 -5.14 -0.42 -3.98
C ARG A 49 -5.24 0.88 -3.17
N ALA A 50 -6.45 1.38 -2.96
CA ALA A 50 -6.66 2.64 -2.26
C ALA A 50 -6.08 2.60 -0.84
N VAL A 51 -6.25 1.47 -0.14
CA VAL A 51 -5.79 1.25 1.23
C VAL A 51 -4.27 0.98 1.25
N LEU A 52 -3.77 0.16 0.33
CA LEU A 52 -2.34 -0.18 0.22
C LEU A 52 -1.47 1.00 -0.25
N GLN A 53 -2.08 2.06 -0.78
CA GLN A 53 -1.40 3.32 -1.12
C GLN A 53 -1.36 4.31 0.05
N GLN A 54 -2.05 4.02 1.16
CA GLN A 54 -2.04 4.88 2.34
C GLN A 54 -0.75 4.70 3.14
N GLY A 55 -0.40 5.76 3.87
CA GLY A 55 0.69 5.76 4.83
C GLY A 55 2.06 6.18 4.29
N PRO A 56 3.07 6.20 5.17
CA PRO A 56 4.39 6.74 4.84
C PRO A 56 5.16 5.84 3.86
N GLN A 57 4.80 4.56 3.77
CA GLN A 57 5.43 3.60 2.87
C GLN A 57 4.34 2.87 2.08
N PRO A 58 4.02 3.33 0.86
CA PRO A 58 2.97 2.72 0.06
C PRO A 58 3.37 1.31 -0.37
N LEU A 59 2.59 0.32 0.05
CA LEU A 59 2.86 -1.10 -0.17
C LEU A 59 2.38 -1.58 -1.54
N TYR A 60 1.37 -0.92 -2.10
CA TYR A 60 0.71 -1.32 -3.35
C TYR A 60 1.69 -1.60 -4.50
N ALA A 61 2.62 -0.67 -4.77
CA ALA A 61 3.51 -0.77 -5.92
C ALA A 61 4.42 -2.00 -5.80
N THR A 62 5.01 -2.21 -4.62
CA THR A 62 5.93 -3.31 -4.36
C THR A 62 5.20 -4.65 -4.32
N LEU A 63 4.07 -4.74 -3.61
CA LEU A 63 3.25 -5.97 -3.56
C LEU A 63 2.72 -6.35 -4.95
N SER A 64 2.20 -5.39 -5.71
CA SER A 64 1.69 -5.64 -7.07
C SER A 64 2.81 -6.11 -8.00
N ALA A 65 4.00 -5.48 -7.94
CA ALA A 65 5.15 -5.90 -8.74
C ALA A 65 5.62 -7.32 -8.38
N GLN A 66 5.72 -7.64 -7.09
CA GLN A 66 6.15 -8.97 -6.63
C GLN A 66 5.13 -10.06 -6.96
N ALA A 67 3.84 -9.81 -6.74
CA ALA A 67 2.78 -10.76 -7.08
C ALA A 67 2.73 -11.04 -8.59
N ARG A 68 2.85 -10.00 -9.43
CA ARG A 68 2.89 -10.15 -10.91
C ARG A 68 4.16 -10.83 -11.40
N ALA A 69 5.26 -10.75 -10.65
CA ALA A 69 6.49 -11.48 -10.91
C ALA A 69 6.51 -12.90 -10.32
N PHE A 70 5.40 -13.36 -9.71
CA PHE A 70 5.31 -14.62 -8.97
C PHE A 70 6.35 -14.76 -7.83
N ALA A 71 6.83 -13.62 -7.33
CA ALA A 71 7.78 -13.53 -6.23
C ALA A 71 7.04 -13.55 -4.88
N PHE A 72 6.32 -14.64 -4.60
CA PHE A 72 5.46 -14.77 -3.42
C PHE A 72 6.22 -14.76 -2.09
N GLY A 73 7.44 -15.31 -2.05
CA GLY A 73 8.29 -15.27 -0.84
C GLY A 73 8.62 -13.83 -0.42
N PRO A 74 9.21 -13.00 -1.31
CA PRO A 74 9.41 -11.58 -1.04
C PRO A 74 8.12 -10.80 -0.70
N ALA A 75 7.00 -11.12 -1.36
CA ALA A 75 5.71 -10.52 -1.07
C ALA A 75 5.20 -10.84 0.35
N LEU A 76 5.35 -12.09 0.79
CA LEU A 76 5.03 -12.51 2.16
C LEU A 76 5.90 -11.80 3.20
N ALA A 77 7.21 -11.71 2.94
CA ALA A 77 8.12 -11.03 3.87
C ALA A 77 7.74 -9.55 4.05
N LEU A 78 7.44 -8.85 2.95
CA LEU A 78 6.97 -7.46 2.99
C LEU A 78 5.63 -7.34 3.74
N LEU A 79 4.72 -8.29 3.54
CA LEU A 79 3.42 -8.32 4.19
C LEU A 79 3.53 -8.54 5.71
N ASP A 80 4.36 -9.49 6.14
CA ASP A 80 4.60 -9.76 7.56
C ASP A 80 5.33 -8.57 8.23
N GLU A 81 6.27 -7.91 7.54
CA GLU A 81 6.92 -6.67 8.03
C GLU A 81 5.90 -5.54 8.22
N ALA A 82 5.00 -5.34 7.24
CA ALA A 82 3.95 -4.35 7.33
C ALA A 82 2.98 -4.62 8.48
N LEU A 83 2.58 -5.88 8.69
CA LEU A 83 1.74 -6.28 9.83
C LEU A 83 2.45 -6.03 11.16
N ALA A 84 3.73 -6.39 11.27
CA ALA A 84 4.52 -6.15 12.48
C ALA A 84 4.66 -4.64 12.78
N ALA A 85 4.84 -3.81 11.75
CA ALA A 85 4.89 -2.36 11.89
C ALA A 85 3.55 -1.75 12.33
N LEU A 86 2.42 -2.36 11.98
CA LEU A 86 1.10 -1.96 12.47
C LEU A 86 0.86 -2.37 13.92
N ASP A 87 1.29 -3.56 14.31
CA ASP A 87 1.16 -4.06 15.69
C ASP A 87 2.08 -3.33 16.70
N ALA A 88 3.15 -2.70 16.23
CA ALA A 88 4.10 -1.97 17.07
C ALA A 88 3.69 -0.52 17.40
N ARG A 89 2.52 -0.05 16.93
CA ARG A 89 2.00 1.31 17.14
C ARG A 89 0.91 1.34 18.19
#